data_AF-A0A2D6L9C3-F1
#
_entry.id   AF-A0A2D6L9C3-F1
#
_cell.length_a   1.000
_cell.length_b   1.000
_cell.length_c   1.000
_cell.angle_alpha   90.00
_cell.angle_beta   90.00
_cell.angle_gamma   90.00
#
_symmetry.space_group_name_H-M   'P 1'
#
loop_
_entity.id
_entity.type
_entity.pdbx_description
1 polymer ?
#
loop_
_entity_poly.entity_id
_entity_poly.type
_entity_poly.pdbx_seq_one_letter_code
_entity_poly.pdbx_strand_id
1 'polypeptide(L)' 'MATITILDKLNSRKKIKIEIDLNQWEKLADVFGLYNSDFLKSLNKSLKESKEGKARKIKSLRELRK' A
#
# COMPACT_ATOMS: atom_id res chain seq x y z
N MET A 1 5.69 -10.81 -15.76
CA MET A 1 6.01 -11.10 -14.34
C MET A 1 6.79 -9.92 -13.79
N ALA A 2 6.29 -9.26 -12.74
CA ALA A 2 7.00 -8.18 -12.07
C ALA A 2 7.80 -8.77 -10.90
N THR A 3 9.09 -8.49 -10.83
CA THR A 3 10.00 -8.98 -9.79
C THR A 3 10.47 -7.79 -8.98
N ILE A 4 10.25 -7.82 -7.66
CA ILE A 4 10.72 -6.80 -6.73
C ILE A 4 11.97 -7.34 -6.04
N THR A 5 13.08 -6.63 -6.16
CA THR A 5 14.32 -6.97 -5.44
C THR A 5 14.31 -6.28 -4.08
N ILE A 6 14.23 -7.07 -3.01
CA ILE A 6 14.31 -6.57 -1.64
C ILE A 6 15.74 -6.77 -1.14
N LEU A 7 16.49 -5.68 -0.99
CA LEU A 7 17.82 -5.70 -0.40
C LEU A 7 17.68 -5.71 1.12
N ASP A 8 17.60 -6.89 1.74
CA ASP A 8 17.55 -7.01 3.20
C ASP A 8 18.91 -7.39 3.78
N LYS A 9 19.39 -6.61 4.76
CA LYS A 9 20.39 -7.07 5.72
C LYS A 9 19.60 -7.55 6.93
N LEU A 10 19.50 -8.87 7.05
CA LEU A 10 18.65 -9.68 7.96
C LEU A 10 18.73 -9.37 9.48
N ASN A 11 19.31 -8.25 9.92
CA ASN A 11 19.73 -8.05 11.31
C ASN A 11 19.17 -6.83 12.03
N SER A 12 18.11 -6.17 11.54
CA SER A 12 17.44 -5.16 12.37
C SER A 12 15.93 -5.12 12.20
N ARG A 13 15.24 -5.50 13.29
CA ARG A 13 13.80 -5.27 13.47
C ARG A 13 13.53 -3.78 13.28
N LYS A 14 12.92 -3.36 12.17
CA LYS A 14 11.67 -2.54 12.16
C LYS A 14 11.35 -1.84 10.83
N LYS A 15 12.25 -1.72 9.85
CA LYS A 15 11.91 -1.04 8.57
C LYS A 15 12.71 -1.62 7.40
N ILE A 16 12.02 -2.01 6.33
CA ILE A 16 12.62 -2.47 5.07
C ILE A 16 12.59 -1.30 4.09
N LYS A 17 13.74 -0.95 3.51
CA LYS A 17 13.83 0.01 2.41
C LYS A 17 13.78 -0.78 1.11
N ILE A 18 12.83 -0.47 0.24
CA ILE A 18 12.70 -1.09 -1.09
C ILE A 18 12.96 0.01 -2.11
N GLU A 19 13.95 -0.22 -2.99
CA GLU A 19 14.22 0.64 -4.14
C GLU A 19 13.64 -0.04 -5.38
N ILE A 20 12.79 0.67 -6.12
CA ILE A 20 12.05 0.16 -7.27
C ILE A 20 12.26 1.13 -8.42
N ASP A 21 12.54 0.61 -9.62
CA ASP A 21 12.57 1.38 -10.85
C ASP A 21 11.18 1.97 -11.16
N LEU A 22 11.14 3.17 -11.74
CA LEU A 22 9.87 3.86 -12.02
C LEU A 22 8.94 3.05 -12.92
N ASN A 23 9.46 2.45 -14.00
CA ASN A 23 8.64 1.66 -14.92
C ASN A 23 8.12 0.37 -14.26
N GLN A 24 8.92 -0.21 -13.36
CA GLN A 24 8.48 -1.37 -12.58
C GLN A 24 7.39 -0.99 -11.58
N TRP A 25 7.51 0.17 -10.95
CA TRP A 25 6.47 0.71 -10.07
C TRP A 25 5.15 0.93 -10.81
N GLU A 26 5.19 1.56 -11.99
CA GLU A 26 3.98 1.80 -12.78
C GLU A 26 3.27 0.50 -13.16
N LYS A 27 4.02 -0.51 -13.62
CA LYS A 27 3.47 -1.83 -13.93
C LYS A 27 2.86 -2.51 -12.70
N LEU A 28 3.50 -2.38 -11.53
CA LEU A 28 2.95 -2.91 -10.29
C LEU A 28 1.67 -2.18 -9.89
N ALA A 29 1.67 -0.86 -9.98
CA ALA A 29 0.51 -0.04 -9.67
C ALA A 29 -0.69 -0.37 -10.59
N ASP A 30 -0.42 -0.67 -11.86
CA ASP A 30 -1.42 -1.14 -12.81
C ASP A 30 -1.96 -2.54 -12.44
N VAL A 31 -1.07 -3.50 -12.13
CA VAL A 31 -1.45 -4.84 -11.66
C VAL A 31 -2.29 -4.79 -10.37
N PHE A 32 -1.97 -3.87 -9.46
CA PHE A 32 -2.73 -3.65 -8.23
C PHE A 32 -3.98 -2.77 -8.43
N GLY A 33 -4.20 -2.22 -9.63
CA GLY A 33 -5.35 -1.37 -9.94
C GLY A 33 -5.36 -0.03 -9.19
N LEU A 34 -4.20 0.49 -8.80
CA LEU A 34 -4.08 1.71 -7.98
C LEU A 34 -4.53 2.99 -8.69
N TYR A 35 -4.83 2.92 -9.99
CA TYR A 35 -5.33 4.04 -10.79
C TYR A 35 -6.77 3.82 -11.29
N ASN A 36 -7.41 2.71 -10.94
CA ASN A 36 -8.78 2.47 -11.39
C ASN A 36 -9.77 3.43 -10.68
N SER A 37 -10.92 3.68 -11.33
CA SER A 37 -11.88 4.67 -10.84
C SER A 37 -12.41 4.35 -9.44
N ASP A 38 -12.59 3.07 -9.12
CA ASP A 38 -13.18 2.63 -7.86
C ASP A 38 -12.19 2.75 -6.70
N PHE A 39 -10.91 2.47 -6.96
CA PHE A 39 -9.82 2.72 -6.05
C PHE A 39 -9.68 4.22 -5.76
N LEU A 40 -9.68 5.08 -6.79
CA LEU A 40 -9.59 6.53 -6.60
C LEU A 40 -10.78 7.09 -5.79
N LYS A 41 -12.00 6.59 -6.02
CA LYS A 41 -13.18 6.93 -5.20
C LYS A 41 -13.00 6.50 -3.74
N SER A 42 -12.54 5.27 -3.52
CA SER A 42 -12.25 4.74 -2.17
C SER A 42 -11.18 5.55 -1.46
N LEU A 43 -10.08 5.89 -2.16
CA LEU A 43 -8.99 6.71 -1.63
C LEU A 43 -9.48 8.10 -1.22
N ASN A 44 -10.25 8.77 -2.07
CA ASN A 44 -10.81 10.09 -1.75
C ASN A 44 -11.73 10.05 -0.53
N LYS A 45 -12.56 9.02 -0.43
CA LYS A 45 -13.42 8.79 0.76
C LYS A 45 -12.57 8.58 2.01
N SER A 46 -11.55 7.73 1.94
CA SER A 46 -10.65 7.45 3.06
C SER A 46 -9.87 8.69 3.50
N LEU A 47 -9.39 9.52 2.56
CA LEU A 47 -8.73 10.78 2.87
C LEU A 47 -9.66 11.75 3.60
N LYS A 48 -10.92 11.85 3.17
CA LYS A 48 -11.94 12.66 3.83
C LYS A 48 -12.21 12.15 5.25
N GLU A 49 -12.44 10.85 5.41
CA GLU A 49 -12.68 10.22 6.71
C GLU A 49 -11.48 10.38 7.67
N SER A 50 -10.26 10.26 7.15
CA SER A 50 -9.03 10.49 7.92
C SER A 50 -8.93 11.94 8.42
N LYS A 51 -9.20 12.93 7.55
CA LYS A 51 -9.25 14.36 7.94
C LYS A 51 -10.33 14.65 8.98
N GLU A 52 -11.47 13.95 8.91
CA GLU A 52 -12.56 14.05 9.87
C GLU A 52 -12.31 13.27 11.18
N GLY A 53 -11.13 12.65 11.34
CA GLY A 53 -10.79 11.88 12.54
C GLY A 53 -11.47 10.51 12.63
N LYS A 54 -12.15 10.05 11.56
CA LYS A 54 -12.79 8.72 11.46
C LYS A 54 -11.78 7.62 11.11
N ALA A 55 -10.54 7.75 11.55
CA ALA A 55 -9.51 6.73 11.39
C ALA A 55 -9.48 5.84 12.64
N ARG A 56 -9.62 4.52 12.45
CA ARG A 56 -9.46 3.54 13.53
C ARG A 56 -8.14 2.80 13.41
N LYS A 57 -7.45 2.59 14.53
CA LYS A 57 -6.30 1.68 14.58
C LYS A 57 -6.81 0.25 14.60
N ILE A 58 -6.37 -0.53 13.63
CA ILE A 58 -6.54 -1.99 13.63
C ILE A 58 -5.25 -2.63 14.14
N LYS A 59 -5.35 -3.68 14.96
CA LYS A 59 -4.16 -4.42 15.41
C LYS A 59 -3.68 -5.38 14.32
N SER A 60 -4.60 -5.87 13.49
CA SER A 60 -4.29 -6.75 12.36
C SER A 60 -5.27 -6.63 11.21
N LEU A 61 -4.82 -6.98 9.99
CA LEU A 61 -5.68 -7.06 8.81
C LEU A 61 -6.80 -8.11 8.94
N ARG A 62 -6.69 -9.07 9.86
CA ARG A 62 -7.73 -10.07 10.12
C ARG A 62 -9.02 -9.43 10.62
N GLU A 63 -8.95 -8.26 11.25
CA GLU A 63 -10.11 -7.51 11.72
C GLU A 63 -10.99 -6.97 10.58
N LEU A 64 -10.47 -6.93 9.35
CA LEU A 64 -11.18 -6.48 8.16
C LEU A 64 -11.88 -7.62 7.38
N ARG A 65 -11.70 -8.90 7.77
CA ARG A 65 -12.33 -10.06 7.10
C ARG A 65 -13.77 -10.36 7.60
N LYS A 66 -14.36 -9.48 8.41
CA LYS A 66 -15.73 -9.63 8.89
C LYS A 66 -16.73 -9.06 7.90
#